data_AF-A0A9P7E9J5-F1
#
_entry.id   AF-A0A9P7E9J5-F1
#
_cell.length_a   1.000
_cell.length_b   1.000
_cell.length_c   1.000
_cell.angle_alpha   90.00
_cell.angle_beta   90.00
_cell.angle_gamma   90.00
#
_symmetry.space_group_name_H-M   'P 1'
#
loop_
_entity.id
_entity.type
_entity.pdbx_description
1 polymer ?
#
loop_
_entity_poly.entity_id
_entity_poly.type
_entity_poly.pdbx_seq_one_letter_code
_entity_poly.pdbx_strand_id
1 'polypeptide(L)'
;MRQVLDVLQDSTVASKIGKDKRSRFWGVYKRVAEEHDSEFLERYTGDMDIVLVFSGLFSAVSTSFIVAMEASLSPDPSDTTNALLKQLVYIGLGNLAAAGSTPADLVSMWSPTAPTLWIQTIAYASLSMSLLAAFGAVLGKQWLGYYKSNRYGRGSQEERGKRRQEKFDGLVTWYFDAVVQSFPVLLQFSLLLFGIALGANMWYEQPSIAWVIIATTVFGFLFYSLTVMACLISPACPFQTPISTILRILRMDSEIILLNSGGRS
;
A
#
# COMPACT_ATOMS: atom_id res chain seq x y z
N MET A 1 53.97 -4.01 40.51
CA MET A 1 52.61 -3.72 39.99
C MET A 1 52.13 -4.70 38.92
N ARG A 2 53.00 -5.35 38.12
CA ARG A 2 52.59 -6.36 37.11
C ARG A 2 52.11 -7.69 37.69
N GLN A 3 52.75 -8.21 38.74
CA GLN A 3 52.35 -9.48 39.39
C GLN A 3 50.96 -9.45 40.04
N VAL A 4 50.50 -8.29 40.54
CA VAL A 4 49.14 -8.15 41.11
C VAL A 4 48.09 -8.14 39.99
N LEU A 5 48.43 -7.59 38.82
CA LEU A 5 47.57 -7.63 37.63
C LEU A 5 47.41 -9.07 37.10
N ASP A 6 48.50 -9.82 37.00
CA ASP A 6 48.46 -11.22 36.53
C ASP A 6 47.67 -12.13 37.50
N VAL A 7 47.82 -11.96 38.82
CA VAL A 7 47.08 -12.72 39.82
C VAL A 7 45.59 -12.36 39.84
N LEU A 8 45.22 -11.10 39.57
CA LEU A 8 43.82 -10.70 39.42
C LEU A 8 43.20 -11.25 38.14
N GLN A 9 43.97 -11.34 37.06
CA GLN A 9 43.55 -11.86 35.75
C GLN A 9 43.41 -13.39 35.74
N ASP A 10 44.22 -14.11 36.52
CA ASP A 10 44.16 -15.56 36.71
C ASP A 10 43.17 -15.98 37.82
N SER A 11 42.66 -15.02 38.60
CA SER A 11 41.71 -15.32 39.67
C SER A 11 40.35 -15.77 39.09
N THR A 12 39.96 -16.98 39.46
CA THR A 12 38.63 -17.57 39.20
C THR A 12 37.50 -16.66 39.67
N VAL A 13 37.77 -15.79 40.67
CA VAL A 13 36.83 -14.79 41.20
C VAL A 13 36.57 -13.65 40.21
N ALA A 14 37.59 -13.09 39.55
CA ALA A 14 37.41 -12.05 38.52
C ALA A 14 36.66 -12.62 37.29
N SER A 15 36.97 -13.86 36.89
CA SER A 15 36.24 -14.58 35.85
C SER A 15 34.77 -14.83 36.22
N LYS A 16 34.49 -15.22 37.48
CA LYS A 16 33.12 -15.42 37.99
C LYS A 16 32.32 -14.12 38.03
N ILE A 17 32.93 -13.03 38.51
CA ILE A 17 32.33 -11.68 38.54
C ILE A 17 32.07 -11.18 37.12
N GLY A 18 32.99 -11.42 36.18
CA GLY A 18 32.82 -11.11 34.77
C GLY A 18 31.66 -11.90 34.12
N LYS A 19 31.54 -13.20 34.42
CA LYS A 19 30.42 -14.04 33.98
C LYS A 19 29.08 -13.58 34.55
N ASP A 20 29.05 -13.18 35.83
CA ASP A 20 27.84 -12.70 36.49
C ASP A 20 27.35 -11.37 35.89
N LYS A 21 28.25 -10.40 35.70
CA LYS A 21 27.95 -9.14 35.00
C LYS A 21 27.47 -9.36 33.57
N ARG A 22 28.12 -10.27 32.83
CA ARG A 22 27.75 -10.60 31.44
C ARG A 22 26.39 -11.30 31.37
N SER A 23 26.12 -12.26 32.26
CA SER A 23 24.82 -12.93 32.38
C SER A 23 23.71 -11.91 32.69
N ARG A 24 23.96 -11.01 33.64
CA ARG A 24 23.03 -9.92 33.98
C ARG A 24 22.78 -8.98 32.80
N PHE A 25 23.82 -8.60 32.05
CA PHE A 25 23.69 -7.80 30.83
C PHE A 25 22.80 -8.49 29.79
N TRP A 26 23.06 -9.76 29.47
CA TRP A 26 22.24 -10.51 28.51
C TRP A 26 20.81 -10.74 29.00
N GLY A 27 20.59 -10.88 30.31
CA GLY A 27 19.26 -10.94 30.89
C GLY A 27 18.47 -9.63 30.72
N VAL A 28 19.12 -8.49 30.95
CA VAL A 28 18.51 -7.16 30.72
C VAL A 28 18.30 -6.90 29.23
N TYR A 29 19.32 -7.15 28.40
CA TYR A 29 19.24 -7.03 26.94
C TYR A 29 18.11 -7.87 26.38
N LYS A 30 18.00 -9.14 26.82
CA LYS A 30 16.89 -10.01 26.43
C LYS A 30 15.59 -9.31 26.73
N ARG A 31 15.32 -8.93 27.99
CA ARG A 31 14.05 -8.27 28.38
C ARG A 31 13.72 -7.05 27.50
N VAL A 32 14.68 -6.15 27.30
CA VAL A 32 14.48 -4.94 26.48
C VAL A 32 14.22 -5.28 25.02
N ALA A 33 14.98 -6.22 24.46
CA ALA A 33 14.77 -6.69 23.09
C ALA A 33 13.43 -7.40 22.93
N GLU A 34 12.96 -8.13 23.96
CA GLU A 34 11.67 -8.79 23.91
C GLU A 34 10.51 -7.81 23.82
N GLU A 35 10.57 -6.74 24.61
CA GLU A 35 9.61 -5.65 24.67
C GLU A 35 9.57 -4.88 23.34
N HIS A 36 10.74 -4.49 22.83
CA HIS A 36 10.84 -3.82 21.53
C HIS A 36 10.34 -4.68 20.37
N ASP A 37 10.72 -5.96 20.32
CA ASP A 37 10.25 -6.88 19.28
C ASP A 37 8.75 -7.14 19.38
N SER A 38 8.18 -7.19 20.60
CA SER A 38 6.73 -7.35 20.74
C SER A 38 5.97 -6.13 20.23
N GLU A 39 6.42 -4.92 20.58
CA GLU A 39 5.80 -3.67 20.10
C GLU A 39 5.92 -3.55 18.58
N PHE A 40 7.10 -3.84 18.03
CA PHE A 40 7.34 -3.89 16.59
C PHE A 40 6.37 -4.87 15.90
N LEU A 41 6.33 -6.12 16.35
CA LEU A 41 5.49 -7.15 15.74
C LEU A 41 4.00 -6.81 15.85
N GLU A 42 3.55 -6.30 16.99
CA GLU A 42 2.16 -5.90 17.21
C GLU A 42 1.75 -4.76 16.28
N ARG A 43 2.58 -3.71 16.20
CA ARG A 43 2.34 -2.56 15.33
C ARG A 43 2.20 -2.96 13.86
N TYR A 44 3.21 -3.62 13.28
CA TYR A 44 3.15 -3.97 11.86
C TYR A 44 2.08 -5.03 11.57
N THR A 45 1.81 -5.95 12.49
CA THR A 45 0.70 -6.90 12.32
C THR A 45 -0.63 -6.16 12.26
N GLY A 46 -0.84 -5.18 13.16
CA GLY A 46 -2.02 -4.31 13.15
C GLY A 46 -2.15 -3.49 11.88
N ASP A 47 -1.07 -2.87 11.41
CA ASP A 47 -1.06 -2.11 10.15
C ASP A 47 -1.42 -3.00 8.95
N MET A 48 -0.89 -4.23 8.89
CA MET A 48 -1.25 -5.19 7.83
C MET A 48 -2.72 -5.61 7.91
N ASP A 49 -3.27 -5.79 9.12
CA ASP A 49 -4.69 -6.11 9.31
C ASP A 49 -5.59 -4.98 8.81
N ILE A 50 -5.22 -3.72 9.08
CA ILE A 50 -5.94 -2.56 8.55
C ILE A 50 -5.90 -2.55 7.02
N VAL A 51 -4.73 -2.77 6.40
CA VAL A 51 -4.59 -2.83 4.94
C VAL A 51 -5.45 -3.94 4.34
N LEU A 52 -5.48 -5.13 4.95
CA LEU A 52 -6.27 -6.26 4.47
C LEU A 52 -7.78 -6.00 4.54
N VAL A 53 -8.28 -5.53 5.68
CA VAL A 53 -9.70 -5.23 5.86
C VAL A 53 -10.12 -4.12 4.91
N PHE A 54 -9.35 -3.04 4.86
CA PHE A 54 -9.66 -1.90 4.01
C PHE A 54 -9.62 -2.28 2.53
N SER A 55 -8.58 -2.99 2.08
CA SER A 55 -8.48 -3.45 0.70
C SER A 55 -9.63 -4.37 0.32
N GLY A 56 -10.06 -5.27 1.21
CA GLY A 56 -11.20 -6.17 0.95
C GLY A 56 -12.50 -5.39 0.74
N LEU A 57 -12.80 -4.45 1.63
CA LEU A 57 -13.99 -3.58 1.52
C LEU A 57 -13.94 -2.71 0.27
N PHE A 58 -12.79 -2.07 0.03
CA PHE A 58 -12.59 -1.23 -1.14
C PHE A 58 -12.68 -2.04 -2.44
N SER A 59 -12.11 -3.24 -2.49
CA SER A 59 -12.20 -4.13 -3.66
C SER A 59 -13.63 -4.55 -3.94
N ALA A 60 -14.43 -4.83 -2.90
CA ALA A 60 -15.84 -5.18 -3.06
C ALA A 60 -16.64 -4.00 -3.66
N VAL A 61 -16.49 -2.80 -3.09
CA VAL A 61 -17.18 -1.59 -3.56
C VAL A 61 -16.75 -1.24 -4.98
N SER A 62 -15.44 -1.18 -5.24
CA SER A 62 -14.91 -0.86 -6.57
C SER A 62 -15.32 -1.89 -7.62
N THR A 63 -15.31 -3.19 -7.30
CA THR A 63 -15.81 -4.24 -8.21
C THR A 63 -17.28 -4.03 -8.56
N SER A 64 -18.14 -3.69 -7.59
CA SER A 64 -19.56 -3.41 -7.89
C SER A 64 -19.74 -2.25 -8.87
N PHE A 65 -18.97 -1.17 -8.70
CA PHE A 65 -19.01 -0.04 -9.62
C PHE A 65 -18.40 -0.38 -10.99
N ILE A 66 -17.31 -1.13 -11.04
CA ILE A 66 -16.68 -1.57 -12.28
C ILE A 66 -17.64 -2.45 -13.10
N VAL A 67 -18.33 -3.39 -12.45
CA VAL A 67 -19.33 -4.24 -13.11
C VAL A 67 -20.52 -3.42 -13.60
N ALA A 68 -20.98 -2.44 -12.80
CA ALA A 68 -22.04 -1.53 -13.24
C ALA A 68 -21.62 -0.67 -14.44
N MET A 69 -20.36 -0.24 -14.48
CA MET A 69 -19.78 0.52 -15.59
C MET A 69 -19.58 -0.35 -16.84
N GLU A 70 -19.31 -1.66 -16.69
CA GLU A 70 -19.22 -2.58 -17.82
C GLU A 70 -20.56 -2.74 -18.55
N ALA A 71 -21.68 -2.66 -17.81
CA ALA A 71 -23.03 -2.69 -18.39
C ALA A 71 -23.31 -1.50 -19.33
N SER A 72 -22.63 -0.36 -19.16
CA SER A 72 -22.78 0.79 -20.07
C SER A 72 -21.91 0.70 -21.32
N LEU A 73 -20.99 -0.27 -21.40
CA LEU A 73 -20.13 -0.52 -22.56
C LEU A 73 -20.61 -1.67 -23.45
N SER A 74 -21.55 -2.48 -22.99
CA SER A 74 -22.20 -3.48 -23.83
C SER A 74 -23.53 -2.92 -24.35
N PRO A 75 -23.85 -3.04 -25.65
CA PRO A 75 -25.18 -2.68 -26.14
C PRO A 75 -26.22 -3.46 -25.35
N ASP A 76 -27.16 -2.75 -24.72
CA ASP A 76 -28.28 -3.40 -24.06
C ASP A 76 -29.08 -4.13 -25.16
N PRO A 77 -29.29 -5.45 -25.08
CA PRO A 77 -30.14 -6.16 -26.03
C PRO A 77 -31.55 -5.54 -26.12
N SER A 78 -31.98 -4.80 -25.09
CA SER A 78 -33.20 -4.01 -25.11
C SER A 78 -33.14 -2.85 -26.11
N ASP A 79 -31.99 -2.20 -26.32
CA ASP A 79 -31.83 -1.11 -27.28
C ASP A 79 -31.90 -1.62 -28.72
N THR A 80 -31.26 -2.76 -29.00
CA THR A 80 -31.39 -3.45 -30.30
C THR A 80 -32.84 -3.84 -30.54
N THR A 81 -33.52 -4.37 -29.52
CA THR A 81 -34.93 -4.74 -29.59
C THR A 81 -35.82 -3.51 -29.81
N ASN A 82 -35.57 -2.41 -29.12
CA ASN A 82 -36.29 -1.15 -29.26
C ASN A 82 -36.06 -0.49 -30.63
N ALA A 83 -34.84 -0.57 -31.17
CA ALA A 83 -34.52 -0.11 -32.51
C ALA A 83 -35.28 -0.93 -33.58
N LEU A 84 -35.29 -2.26 -33.43
CA LEU A 84 -36.07 -3.15 -34.30
C LEU A 84 -37.58 -2.92 -34.18
N LEU A 85 -38.10 -2.70 -32.95
CA LEU A 85 -39.50 -2.35 -32.71
C LEU A 85 -39.87 -1.01 -33.35
N LYS A 86 -39.03 0.02 -33.21
CA LYS A 86 -39.21 1.31 -33.89
C LYS A 86 -39.27 1.13 -35.40
N GLN A 87 -38.36 0.34 -35.98
CA GLN A 87 -38.35 0.04 -37.40
C GLN A 87 -39.64 -0.67 -37.85
N LEU A 88 -40.11 -1.65 -37.08
CA LEU A 88 -41.36 -2.36 -37.35
C LEU A 88 -42.57 -1.41 -37.32
N VAL A 89 -42.61 -0.48 -36.36
CA VAL A 89 -43.66 0.56 -36.27
C VAL A 89 -43.62 1.49 -37.48
N TYR A 90 -42.44 1.95 -37.92
CA TYR A 90 -42.29 2.80 -39.11
C TYR A 90 -42.76 2.11 -40.39
N ILE A 91 -42.46 0.82 -40.56
CA ILE A 91 -42.94 0.02 -41.70
C ILE A 91 -44.46 -0.13 -41.63
N GLY A 92 -45.02 -0.42 -40.45
CA GLY A 92 -46.47 -0.54 -40.23
C GLY A 92 -47.26 0.74 -40.47
N LEU A 93 -46.65 1.91 -40.27
CA LEU A 93 -47.20 3.23 -40.58
C LEU A 93 -47.10 3.62 -42.07
N GLY A 94 -46.61 2.73 -42.94
CA GLY A 94 -46.57 2.92 -44.39
C GLY A 94 -45.27 3.51 -44.93
N ASN A 95 -44.24 3.68 -44.09
CA ASN A 95 -42.92 4.14 -44.55
C ASN A 95 -42.09 2.96 -45.10
N LEU A 96 -42.38 2.56 -46.35
CA LEU A 96 -41.72 1.45 -47.05
C LEU A 96 -40.22 1.68 -47.31
N ALA A 97 -39.72 2.92 -47.21
CA ALA A 97 -38.29 3.21 -47.28
C ALA A 97 -37.51 2.59 -46.09
N ALA A 98 -38.16 2.37 -44.95
CA ALA A 98 -37.57 1.71 -43.77
C ALA A 98 -37.49 0.18 -43.90
N ALA A 99 -38.12 -0.41 -44.93
CA ALA A 99 -38.02 -1.85 -45.21
C ALA A 99 -36.72 -2.21 -45.96
N GLY A 100 -36.04 -1.23 -46.57
CA GLY A 100 -34.79 -1.42 -47.30
C GLY A 100 -33.52 -1.25 -46.46
N SER A 101 -33.60 -0.66 -45.26
CA SER A 101 -32.47 -0.54 -44.33
C SER A 101 -32.27 -1.87 -43.58
N THR A 102 -31.21 -2.60 -43.92
CA THR A 102 -30.86 -3.87 -43.26
C THR A 102 -30.42 -3.63 -41.81
N PRO A 103 -30.75 -4.52 -40.85
CA PRO A 103 -30.32 -4.39 -39.46
C PRO A 103 -28.80 -4.53 -39.25
N ALA A 104 -28.07 -4.92 -40.29
CA ALA A 104 -26.62 -5.16 -40.25
C ALA A 104 -25.80 -3.88 -39.95
N ASP A 105 -26.36 -2.70 -40.22
CA ASP A 105 -25.72 -1.42 -39.91
C ASP A 105 -25.86 -1.01 -38.43
N LEU A 106 -26.70 -1.68 -37.64
CA LEU A 106 -26.90 -1.36 -36.22
C LEU A 106 -25.93 -2.08 -35.28
N VAL A 107 -25.34 -3.20 -35.72
CA VAL A 107 -24.42 -4.03 -34.92
C VAL A 107 -22.94 -3.67 -35.19
N SER A 108 -22.62 -3.07 -36.34
CA SER A 108 -21.24 -2.80 -36.76
C SER A 108 -20.64 -1.49 -36.23
N MET A 109 -21.42 -0.65 -35.53
CA MET A 109 -20.99 0.67 -35.06
C MET A 109 -20.73 0.79 -33.55
N TRP A 110 -20.75 -0.32 -32.80
CA TRP A 110 -20.38 -0.29 -31.39
C TRP A 110 -18.87 -0.40 -31.22
N SER A 111 -18.21 0.75 -31.06
CA SER A 111 -16.83 0.86 -30.61
C SER A 111 -16.79 1.77 -29.38
N PRO A 112 -16.26 1.31 -28.24
CA PRO A 112 -16.08 2.15 -27.07
C PRO A 112 -15.28 3.41 -27.44
N THR A 113 -15.77 4.58 -27.04
CA THR A 113 -15.03 5.82 -27.26
C THR A 113 -13.71 5.78 -26.48
N ALA A 114 -12.65 6.40 -27.01
CA ALA A 114 -11.36 6.49 -26.32
C ALA A 114 -11.45 6.90 -24.82
N PRO A 115 -12.25 7.91 -24.40
CA PRO A 115 -12.36 8.29 -22.99
C PRO A 115 -12.99 7.20 -22.09
N THR A 116 -13.98 6.43 -22.55
CA THR A 116 -14.57 5.36 -21.72
C THR A 116 -13.55 4.25 -21.45
N LEU A 117 -12.71 3.91 -22.43
CA LEU A 117 -11.62 2.95 -22.23
C LEU A 117 -10.60 3.43 -21.20
N TRP A 118 -10.23 4.72 -21.21
CA TRP A 118 -9.30 5.28 -20.22
C TRP A 118 -9.86 5.24 -18.80
N ILE A 119 -11.12 5.64 -18.62
CA ILE A 119 -11.80 5.61 -17.31
C ILE A 119 -11.84 4.19 -16.76
N GLN A 120 -12.20 3.22 -17.62
CA GLN A 120 -12.24 1.81 -17.26
C GLN A 120 -10.85 1.26 -16.93
N THR A 121 -9.83 1.64 -17.68
CA THR A 121 -8.43 1.25 -17.40
C THR A 121 -7.98 1.77 -16.04
N ILE A 122 -8.28 3.03 -15.72
CA ILE A 122 -7.94 3.62 -14.41
C ILE A 122 -8.70 2.90 -13.28
N ALA A 123 -9.97 2.56 -13.48
CA ALA A 123 -10.76 1.81 -12.51
C ALA A 123 -10.18 0.41 -12.25
N TYR A 124 -9.87 -0.37 -13.29
CA TYR A 124 -9.23 -1.68 -13.12
C TYR A 124 -7.82 -1.58 -12.53
N ALA A 125 -7.03 -0.56 -12.91
CA ALA A 125 -5.72 -0.31 -12.34
C ALA A 125 -5.83 -0.01 -10.84
N SER A 126 -6.83 0.77 -10.42
CA SER A 126 -7.10 1.05 -9.01
C SER A 126 -7.39 -0.24 -8.23
N LEU A 127 -8.29 -1.09 -8.73
CA LEU A 127 -8.62 -2.38 -8.12
C LEU A 127 -7.38 -3.29 -8.02
N SER A 128 -6.60 -3.37 -9.11
CA SER A 128 -5.38 -4.17 -9.17
C SER A 128 -4.34 -3.72 -8.13
N MET A 129 -4.13 -2.40 -7.99
CA MET A 129 -3.23 -1.87 -6.95
C MET A 129 -3.71 -2.19 -5.53
N SER A 130 -5.02 -2.16 -5.27
CA SER A 130 -5.57 -2.56 -3.96
C SER A 130 -5.29 -4.03 -3.68
N LEU A 131 -5.54 -4.91 -4.65
CA LEU A 131 -5.26 -6.35 -4.50
C LEU A 131 -3.77 -6.62 -4.30
N LEU A 132 -2.90 -5.87 -5.00
CA LEU A 132 -1.46 -5.96 -4.80
C LEU A 132 -1.06 -5.51 -3.38
N ALA A 133 -1.68 -4.46 -2.85
CA ALA A 133 -1.47 -4.03 -1.47
C ALA A 133 -1.94 -5.08 -0.45
N ALA A 134 -3.11 -5.70 -0.66
CA ALA A 134 -3.58 -6.81 0.17
C ALA A 134 -2.65 -8.02 0.11
N PHE A 135 -2.22 -8.42 -1.08
CA PHE A 135 -1.28 -9.52 -1.24
C PHE A 135 0.06 -9.23 -0.53
N GLY A 136 0.57 -8.00 -0.69
CA GLY A 136 1.72 -7.51 0.05
C GLY A 136 1.53 -7.59 1.57
N ALA A 137 0.35 -7.20 2.07
CA ALA A 137 0.04 -7.30 3.49
C ALA A 137 0.00 -8.74 4.00
N VAL A 138 -0.53 -9.69 3.22
CA VAL A 138 -0.46 -11.13 3.55
C VAL A 138 1.00 -11.60 3.67
N LEU A 139 1.84 -11.26 2.68
CA LEU A 139 3.27 -11.58 2.72
C LEU A 139 3.97 -10.94 3.93
N GLY A 140 3.66 -9.68 4.23
CA GLY A 140 4.14 -8.97 5.41
C GLY A 140 3.84 -9.74 6.69
N LYS A 141 2.61 -10.23 6.87
CA LYS A 141 2.24 -11.07 8.02
C LYS A 141 3.01 -12.39 8.05
N GLN A 142 3.25 -13.01 6.91
CA GLN A 142 4.05 -14.25 6.84
C GLN A 142 5.50 -13.99 7.26
N TRP A 143 6.11 -12.90 6.81
CA TRP A 143 7.48 -12.52 7.19
C TRP A 143 7.58 -12.17 8.68
N LEU A 144 6.64 -11.41 9.22
CA LEU A 144 6.56 -11.12 10.66
C LEU A 144 6.36 -12.40 11.49
N GLY A 145 5.50 -13.30 11.02
CA GLY A 145 5.29 -14.62 11.63
C GLY A 145 6.57 -15.47 11.63
N TYR A 146 7.31 -15.46 10.53
CA TYR A 146 8.60 -16.14 10.43
C TYR A 146 9.66 -15.51 11.36
N TYR A 147 9.72 -14.18 11.43
CA TYR A 147 10.60 -13.48 12.37
C TYR A 147 10.29 -13.87 13.82
N LYS A 148 9.00 -13.86 14.20
CA LYS A 148 8.53 -14.25 15.54
C LYS A 148 8.90 -15.69 15.90
N SER A 149 8.70 -16.64 14.99
CA SER A 149 8.97 -18.06 15.26
C SER A 149 10.46 -18.39 15.29
N ASN A 150 11.27 -17.73 14.46
CA ASN A 150 12.69 -18.02 14.32
C ASN A 150 13.59 -17.11 15.19
N ARG A 151 13.01 -16.27 16.05
CA ARG A 151 13.70 -15.34 16.96
C ARG A 151 14.57 -16.04 18.01
N TYR A 152 14.10 -17.17 18.55
CA TYR A 152 14.83 -17.92 19.58
C TYR A 152 15.39 -19.22 19.05
N GLY A 153 16.68 -19.23 18.71
CA GLY A 153 17.43 -20.46 18.50
C GLY A 153 17.76 -21.19 19.81
N ARG A 154 18.22 -22.44 19.70
CA ARG A 154 18.89 -23.14 20.82
C ARG A 154 20.29 -22.53 21.04
N GLY A 155 20.72 -22.38 22.29
CA GLY A 155 22.02 -21.77 22.63
C GLY A 155 22.01 -21.01 23.96
N SER A 156 23.17 -20.48 24.33
CA SER A 156 23.33 -19.60 25.49
C SER A 156 22.61 -18.25 25.31
N GLN A 157 22.34 -17.52 26.40
CA GLN A 157 21.68 -16.20 26.29
C GLN A 157 22.48 -15.20 25.44
N GLU A 158 23.81 -15.29 25.48
CA GLU A 158 24.71 -14.48 24.67
C GLU A 158 24.54 -14.76 23.17
N GLU A 159 24.57 -16.03 22.76
CA GLU A 159 24.40 -16.42 21.35
C GLU A 159 23.02 -16.05 20.81
N ARG A 160 21.98 -16.21 21.63
CA ARG A 160 20.61 -15.81 21.28
C ARG A 160 20.52 -14.30 21.07
N GLY A 161 21.15 -13.51 21.95
CA GLY A 161 21.13 -12.06 21.86
C GLY A 161 21.84 -11.54 20.61
N LYS A 162 23.02 -12.07 20.29
CA LYS A 162 23.77 -11.74 19.06
C LYS A 162 23.00 -12.12 17.80
N ARG A 163 22.46 -13.34 17.74
CA ARG A 163 21.72 -13.82 16.56
C ARG A 163 20.43 -13.04 16.30
N ARG A 164 19.76 -12.57 17.36
CA ARG A 164 18.60 -11.65 17.22
C ARG A 164 19.05 -10.31 16.67
N GLN A 165 20.16 -9.76 17.18
CA GLN A 165 20.69 -8.48 16.70
C GLN A 165 21.07 -8.56 15.22
N GLU A 166 21.77 -9.61 14.78
CA GLU A 166 22.09 -9.84 13.37
C GLU A 166 20.84 -9.86 12.47
N LYS A 167 19.76 -10.50 12.94
CA LYS A 167 18.49 -10.53 12.20
C LYS A 167 17.81 -9.16 12.16
N PHE A 168 17.85 -8.42 13.27
CA PHE A 168 17.30 -7.08 13.35
C PHE A 168 18.07 -6.11 12.44
N ASP A 169 19.40 -6.17 12.47
CA ASP A 169 20.28 -5.41 11.57
C ASP A 169 20.01 -5.80 10.10
N GLY A 170 19.68 -7.07 9.85
CA GLY A 170 19.16 -7.54 8.57
C GLY A 170 17.88 -6.83 8.16
N LEU A 171 16.86 -6.74 9.02
CA LEU A 171 15.61 -6.02 8.72
C LEU A 171 15.86 -4.56 8.32
N VAL A 172 16.78 -3.89 9.00
CA VAL A 172 17.18 -2.51 8.70
C VAL A 172 17.89 -2.44 7.35
N THR A 173 18.86 -3.33 7.11
CA THR A 173 19.65 -3.37 5.87
C THR A 173 18.79 -3.64 4.63
N TRP A 174 17.74 -4.47 4.79
CA TRP A 174 16.80 -4.81 3.71
C TRP A 174 15.62 -3.84 3.60
N TYR A 175 15.64 -2.70 4.32
CA TYR A 175 14.58 -1.70 4.30
C TYR A 175 13.18 -2.28 4.54
N PHE A 176 13.09 -3.29 5.42
CA PHE A 176 11.84 -4.01 5.68
C PHE A 176 10.70 -3.05 6.05
N ASP A 177 11.01 -2.03 6.87
CA ASP A 177 10.06 -1.00 7.24
C ASP A 177 9.51 -0.25 6.00
N ALA A 178 10.38 0.20 5.09
CA ALA A 178 9.94 0.88 3.86
C ALA A 178 9.07 -0.02 2.96
N VAL A 179 9.40 -1.32 2.88
CA VAL A 179 8.60 -2.30 2.12
C VAL A 179 7.22 -2.45 2.74
N VAL A 180 7.12 -2.65 4.05
CA VAL A 180 5.83 -2.84 4.74
C VAL A 180 5.00 -1.56 4.72
N GLN A 181 5.63 -0.39 4.85
CA GLN A 181 5.00 0.92 4.71
C GLN A 181 4.53 1.23 3.29
N SER A 182 5.06 0.55 2.27
CA SER A 182 4.62 0.75 0.87
C SER A 182 3.22 0.21 0.59
N PHE A 183 2.74 -0.81 1.33
CA PHE A 183 1.43 -1.41 1.07
C PHE A 183 0.26 -0.46 1.42
N PRO A 184 0.23 0.19 2.61
CA PRO A 184 -0.75 1.24 2.88
C PRO A 184 -0.71 2.38 1.85
N VAL A 185 0.49 2.73 1.37
CA VAL A 185 0.67 3.81 0.37
C VAL A 185 0.07 3.41 -0.97
N LEU A 186 0.34 2.19 -1.44
CA LEU A 186 -0.23 1.67 -2.67
C LEU A 186 -1.77 1.65 -2.63
N LEU A 187 -2.33 1.30 -1.48
CA LEU A 187 -3.77 1.31 -1.22
C LEU A 187 -4.36 2.75 -1.21
N GLN A 188 -3.62 3.74 -0.72
CA GLN A 188 -4.01 5.15 -0.82
C GLN A 188 -4.00 5.65 -2.27
N PHE A 189 -3.00 5.29 -3.06
CA PHE A 189 -2.97 5.60 -4.49
C PHE A 189 -4.14 4.96 -5.24
N SER A 190 -4.46 3.72 -4.90
CA SER A 190 -5.63 3.02 -5.42
C SER A 190 -6.93 3.79 -5.16
N LEU A 191 -7.15 4.28 -3.95
CA LEU A 191 -8.32 5.11 -3.61
C LEU A 191 -8.42 6.38 -4.47
N LEU A 192 -7.30 7.07 -4.65
CA LEU A 192 -7.26 8.30 -5.47
C LEU A 192 -7.59 8.00 -6.93
N LEU A 193 -6.99 6.97 -7.51
CA LEU A 193 -7.27 6.55 -8.88
C LEU A 193 -8.73 6.16 -9.06
N PHE A 194 -9.31 5.44 -8.11
CA PHE A 194 -10.71 5.07 -8.16
C PHE A 194 -11.65 6.27 -8.03
N GLY A 195 -11.35 7.23 -7.16
CA GLY A 195 -12.10 8.49 -7.06
C GLY A 195 -12.09 9.27 -8.37
N ILE A 196 -10.94 9.33 -9.05
CA ILE A 196 -10.82 9.95 -10.38
C ILE A 196 -11.66 9.21 -11.41
N ALA A 197 -11.54 7.88 -11.50
CA ALA A 197 -12.31 7.08 -12.44
C ALA A 197 -13.83 7.20 -12.21
N LEU A 198 -14.27 7.12 -10.95
CA LEU A 198 -15.67 7.18 -10.58
C LEU A 198 -16.25 8.59 -10.82
N GLY A 199 -15.50 9.65 -10.50
CA GLY A 199 -15.89 11.02 -10.81
C GLY A 199 -15.98 11.27 -12.32
N ALA A 200 -15.03 10.76 -13.09
CA ALA A 200 -15.02 10.87 -14.55
C ALA A 200 -16.18 10.08 -15.19
N ASN A 201 -16.50 8.88 -14.69
CA ASN A 201 -17.63 8.11 -15.20
C ASN A 201 -18.96 8.83 -14.94
N MET A 202 -19.17 9.29 -13.70
CA MET A 202 -20.39 9.98 -13.30
C MET A 202 -20.55 11.34 -14.00
N TRP A 203 -19.47 11.95 -14.48
CA TRP A 203 -19.56 13.20 -15.24
C TRP A 203 -20.39 13.05 -16.53
N TYR A 204 -20.29 11.90 -17.20
CA TYR A 204 -21.03 11.63 -18.43
C TYR A 204 -22.48 11.19 -18.17
N GLU A 205 -22.74 10.51 -17.05
CA GLU A 205 -24.08 10.02 -16.71
C GLU A 205 -24.91 11.07 -15.95
N GLN A 206 -24.39 11.60 -14.84
CA GLN A 206 -25.10 12.48 -13.90
C GLN A 206 -24.13 13.52 -13.27
N PRO A 207 -24.00 14.72 -13.88
CA PRO A 207 -23.05 15.74 -13.45
C PRO A 207 -23.19 16.17 -11.98
N SER A 208 -24.42 16.15 -11.44
CA SER A 208 -24.69 16.47 -10.04
C SER A 208 -23.98 15.53 -9.07
N ILE A 209 -23.97 14.22 -9.36
CA ILE A 209 -23.30 13.22 -8.53
C ILE A 209 -21.79 13.34 -8.70
N ALA A 210 -21.31 13.59 -9.93
CA ALA A 210 -19.90 13.78 -10.24
C ALA A 210 -19.25 14.89 -9.40
N TRP A 211 -19.92 16.04 -9.26
CA TRP A 211 -19.41 17.14 -8.42
C TRP A 211 -19.19 16.74 -6.97
N VAL A 212 -20.10 15.93 -6.39
CA VAL A 212 -19.97 15.45 -5.01
C VAL A 212 -18.75 14.54 -4.86
N ILE A 213 -18.55 13.62 -5.81
CA ILE A 213 -17.40 12.71 -5.81
C ILE A 213 -16.10 13.51 -5.96
N ILE A 214 -16.01 14.38 -6.96
CA ILE A 214 -14.81 15.18 -7.24
C ILE A 214 -14.46 16.07 -6.04
N ALA A 215 -15.45 16.74 -5.44
CA ALA A 215 -15.23 17.56 -4.24
C ALA A 215 -14.67 16.73 -3.08
N THR A 216 -15.21 15.53 -2.86
CA THR A 216 -14.74 14.61 -1.81
C THR A 216 -13.32 14.12 -2.08
N THR A 217 -13.02 13.73 -3.32
CA THR A 217 -11.67 13.27 -3.73
C THR A 217 -10.63 14.39 -3.61
N VAL A 218 -10.96 15.60 -4.06
CA VAL A 218 -10.07 16.78 -3.97
C VAL A 218 -9.83 17.14 -2.51
N PHE A 219 -10.87 17.18 -1.68
CA PHE A 219 -10.73 17.43 -0.24
C PHE A 219 -9.80 16.41 0.42
N GLY A 220 -10.01 15.11 0.15
CA GLY A 220 -9.15 14.05 0.69
C GLY A 220 -7.70 14.19 0.25
N PHE A 221 -7.45 14.48 -1.03
CA PHE A 221 -6.10 14.70 -1.57
C PHE A 221 -5.42 15.93 -0.95
N LEU A 222 -6.13 17.05 -0.82
CA LEU A 222 -5.61 18.26 -0.19
C LEU A 222 -5.30 18.00 1.29
N PHE A 223 -6.21 17.37 2.02
CA PHE A 223 -5.98 17.02 3.43
C PHE A 223 -4.75 16.12 3.58
N TYR A 224 -4.61 15.12 2.72
CA TYR A 224 -3.46 14.21 2.72
C TYR A 224 -2.14 14.93 2.42
N SER A 225 -2.10 15.72 1.35
CA SER A 225 -0.90 16.47 0.94
C SER A 225 -0.49 17.51 1.99
N LEU A 226 -1.44 18.22 2.59
CA LEU A 226 -1.18 19.13 3.71
C LEU A 226 -0.58 18.41 4.92
N THR A 227 -1.08 17.21 5.23
CA THR A 227 -0.54 16.39 6.32
C THR A 227 0.91 15.97 6.04
N VAL A 228 1.19 15.49 4.83
CA VAL A 228 2.56 15.16 4.40
C VAL A 228 3.48 16.38 4.46
N MET A 229 3.02 17.53 3.96
CA MET A 229 3.79 18.78 4.00
C MET A 229 4.05 19.27 5.43
N ALA A 230 3.07 19.19 6.32
CA ALA A 230 3.23 19.53 7.74
C ALA A 230 4.30 18.65 8.41
N CYS A 231 4.37 17.37 8.05
CA CYS A 231 5.43 16.47 8.50
C CYS A 231 6.79 16.79 7.89
N LEU A 232 6.86 17.26 6.64
CA LEU A 232 8.15 17.65 6.05
C LEU A 232 8.73 18.93 6.68
N ILE A 233 7.88 19.84 7.14
CA ILE A 233 8.29 21.11 7.73
C ILE A 233 8.68 20.95 9.21
N SER A 234 7.97 20.12 9.98
CA SER A 234 8.23 19.93 11.40
C SER A 234 8.59 18.48 11.74
N PRO A 235 9.83 18.21 12.21
CA PRO A 235 10.24 16.88 12.65
C PRO A 235 9.48 16.37 13.89
N ALA A 236 8.85 17.26 14.65
CA ALA A 236 8.07 16.95 15.86
C ALA A 236 6.55 16.81 15.61
N CYS A 237 6.09 16.88 14.36
CA CYS A 237 4.66 16.75 14.05
C CYS A 237 4.14 15.33 14.36
N PRO A 238 3.00 15.20 15.06
CA PRO A 238 2.42 13.91 15.46
C PRO A 238 1.83 13.11 14.29
N PHE A 239 1.62 13.75 13.13
CA PHE A 239 0.97 13.15 11.96
C PHE A 239 1.93 12.34 11.07
N GLN A 240 2.88 11.60 11.64
CA GLN A 240 3.87 10.85 10.86
C GLN A 240 3.18 9.86 9.91
N THR A 241 3.27 10.13 8.61
CA THR A 241 2.78 9.23 7.56
C THR A 241 3.96 8.43 6.99
N PRO A 242 3.74 7.18 6.57
CA PRO A 242 4.79 6.33 5.98
C PRO A 242 5.50 7.00 4.79
N ILE A 243 4.77 7.79 3.97
CA ILE A 243 5.35 8.56 2.87
C ILE A 243 6.36 9.61 3.36
N SER A 244 6.08 10.28 4.49
CA SER A 244 6.99 11.29 5.04
C SER A 244 8.33 10.67 5.47
N THR A 245 8.32 9.43 5.95
CA THR A 245 9.53 8.68 6.32
C THR A 245 10.35 8.32 5.08
N ILE A 246 9.70 7.78 4.04
CA ILE A 246 10.36 7.41 2.78
C ILE A 246 10.97 8.64 2.08
N LEU A 247 10.23 9.75 2.02
CA LEU A 247 10.73 11.00 1.44
C LEU A 247 11.90 11.60 2.23
N ARG A 248 11.91 11.47 3.56
CA ARG A 248 13.04 11.93 4.39
C ARG A 248 14.30 11.11 4.14
N ILE A 249 14.18 9.80 3.99
CA ILE A 249 15.30 8.91 3.67
C ILE A 249 15.89 9.31 2.31
N LEU A 250 15.04 9.45 1.29
CA LEU A 250 15.48 9.87 -0.06
C LEU A 250 16.12 11.28 -0.07
N ARG A 251 15.60 12.21 0.73
CA ARG A 251 16.17 13.56 0.87
C ARG A 251 17.53 13.52 1.56
N MET A 252 17.70 12.73 2.62
CA MET A 252 19.00 12.57 3.29
C MET A 252 20.05 11.94 2.37
N ASP A 253 19.68 10.92 1.60
CA ASP A 253 20.59 10.32 0.61
C ASP A 253 21.02 11.33 -0.46
N SER A 254 20.09 12.19 -0.92
CA SER A 254 20.41 13.23 -1.91
C SER A 254 21.37 14.30 -1.36
N GLU A 255 21.24 14.71 -0.09
CA GLU A 255 22.16 15.68 0.52
C GLU A 255 23.55 15.08 0.80
N ILE A 256 23.63 13.79 1.18
CA ILE A 256 24.90 13.08 1.37
C ILE A 256 25.66 12.97 0.03
N ILE A 257 24.97 12.67 -1.06
CA ILE A 257 25.56 12.59 -2.41
C ILE A 257 26.07 13.97 -2.88
N LEU A 258 25.32 15.04 -2.61
CA LEU A 258 25.73 16.41 -2.95
C LEU A 258 26.94 16.89 -2.14
N LEU A 259 27.03 16.55 -0.85
CA LEU A 259 28.18 16.87 0.00
C LEU A 259 29.45 16.11 -0.41
N ASN A 260 29.31 14.85 -0.84
CA ASN A 260 30.45 14.05 -1.31
C ASN A 260 30.93 14.46 -2.72
N SER A 261 30.05 15.07 -3.52
CA SER A 261 30.34 15.66 -4.83
C SER A 261 31.07 17.01 -4.70
N GLY A 262 30.67 17.86 -3.74
CA GLY A 262 31.29 19.18 -3.49
C GLY A 262 32.66 19.14 -2.80
N GLY A 263 33.06 18.00 -2.23
CA GLY A 263 34.37 17.82 -1.58
C GLY A 263 35.53 17.41 -2.51
N ARG A 264 35.30 17.34 -3.83
CA ARG A 264 36.30 16.92 -4.83
C ARG A 264 36.76 18.02 -5.80
N SER A 265 36.35 19.27 -5.60
CA SER A 265 36.82 20.43 -6.39
C SER A 265 37.97 21.16 -5.71
#